data_AF-A0A7Y6IYF3-F1
#
_entry.id   AF-A0A7Y6IYF3-F1
#
_cell.length_a   1.000
_cell.length_b   1.000
_cell.length_c   1.000
_cell.angle_alpha   90.00
_cell.angle_beta   90.00
_cell.angle_gamma   90.00
#
_symmetry.space_group_name_H-M   'P 1'
#
loop_
_entity.id
_entity.type
_entity.pdbx_description
1 polymer ?
#
loop_
_entity_poly.entity_id
_entity_poly.type
_entity_poly.pdbx_seq_one_letter_code
_entity_poly.pdbx_strand_id
1 'polypeptide(L)'
;MSEPLPADDMVTDAVAPGGVVAGAVTCAVAAAGALAYAEVTLPAQPLLSDYALVPGGTIPVLGGMLALAGACVLLAYGLAARAPSRSAATRVLLVAAAGGLMLGAVFPTDPSAAEISSMAGEIHRWASAVVFTALPVAGWVLARDASAPRRAHRSGSALGDAGPRLSVAPRWNVVRAVSVTSALALAAFLAAHPASFLSPLIGGDAYYGLLERALALSEISLVALMALASARRGRPAVTCASSSPAAPPLPRVPEPRREQRDGRGNVAA
;
A
#
# COMPACT_ATOMS: atom_id res chain seq x y z
N MET A 1 -11.36 30.19 43.20
CA MET A 1 -10.12 29.55 42.72
C MET A 1 -10.56 28.25 42.08
N SER A 2 -10.82 28.30 40.78
CA SER A 2 -11.38 27.17 40.02
C SER A 2 -10.20 26.43 39.38
N GLU A 3 -10.02 25.15 39.72
CA GLU A 3 -9.06 24.29 39.03
C GLU A 3 -9.47 24.19 37.55
N PRO A 4 -8.57 24.50 36.61
CA PRO A 4 -8.85 24.28 35.19
C PRO A 4 -8.88 22.77 34.94
N LEU A 5 -10.02 22.28 34.42
CA LEU A 5 -10.19 20.91 33.93
C LEU A 5 -9.12 20.61 32.86
N PRO A 6 -8.39 19.48 32.96
CA PRO A 6 -7.39 19.11 31.97
C PRO A 6 -8.06 18.86 30.61
N ALA A 7 -7.81 19.74 29.65
CA ALA A 7 -8.37 19.71 28.31
C ALA A 7 -7.62 18.76 27.36
N ASP A 8 -6.65 17.98 27.85
CA ASP A 8 -5.66 17.29 27.01
C ASP A 8 -5.96 15.81 26.73
N ASP A 9 -6.94 15.19 27.39
CA ASP A 9 -7.12 13.73 27.30
C ASP A 9 -8.17 13.25 26.27
N MET A 10 -8.86 14.14 25.54
CA MET A 10 -10.09 13.74 24.82
C MET A 10 -10.04 13.65 23.28
N VAL A 11 -8.93 13.97 22.60
CA VAL A 11 -8.97 14.08 21.11
C VAL A 11 -7.90 13.27 20.36
N THR A 12 -7.06 12.49 21.03
CA THR A 12 -6.18 11.54 20.31
C THR A 12 -6.19 10.17 20.96
N ASP A 13 -7.36 9.53 20.98
CA ASP A 13 -7.40 8.08 20.91
C ASP A 13 -6.70 7.70 19.60
N ALA A 14 -5.40 7.47 19.69
CA ALA A 14 -4.56 7.09 18.60
C ALA A 14 -5.20 5.87 17.95
N VAL A 15 -5.82 6.05 16.77
CA VAL A 15 -6.47 4.98 16.03
C VAL A 15 -5.50 3.83 15.99
N ALA A 16 -5.83 2.77 16.73
CA ALA A 16 -4.91 1.67 16.91
C ALA A 16 -4.46 1.21 15.52
N PRO A 17 -3.17 0.91 15.30
CA PRO A 17 -2.68 0.57 13.97
C PRO A 17 -3.45 -0.58 13.29
N GLY A 18 -4.15 -1.43 14.06
CA GLY A 18 -5.09 -2.42 13.54
C GLY A 18 -6.33 -1.81 12.87
N GLY A 19 -6.87 -0.70 13.37
CA GLY A 19 -8.03 0.01 12.82
C GLY A 19 -7.79 0.57 11.43
N VAL A 20 -6.60 1.12 11.16
CA VAL A 20 -6.25 1.65 9.83
C VAL A 20 -6.23 0.55 8.76
N VAL A 21 -5.67 -0.62 9.10
CA VAL A 21 -5.64 -1.77 8.18
C VAL A 21 -7.05 -2.29 7.94
N ALA A 22 -7.81 -2.51 9.02
CA ALA A 22 -9.18 -3.00 8.90
C ALA A 22 -10.01 -2.03 8.05
N GLY A 23 -9.89 -0.72 8.28
CA GLY A 23 -10.54 0.31 7.46
C GLY A 23 -10.15 0.21 5.99
N ALA A 24 -8.85 0.12 5.66
CA ALA A 24 -8.41 0.00 4.27
C ALA A 24 -8.96 -1.25 3.58
N VAL A 25 -9.00 -2.40 4.28
CA VAL A 25 -9.57 -3.64 3.75
C VAL A 25 -11.09 -3.51 3.58
N THR A 26 -11.81 -2.96 4.57
CA THR A 26 -13.25 -2.72 4.49
C THR A 26 -13.59 -1.80 3.31
N CYS A 27 -12.84 -0.73 3.11
CA CYS A 27 -12.97 0.16 1.96
C CYS A 27 -12.74 -0.55 0.62
N ALA A 28 -11.71 -1.41 0.52
CA ALA A 28 -11.48 -2.20 -0.69
C ALA A 28 -12.59 -3.23 -0.94
N VAL A 29 -13.11 -3.88 0.11
CA VAL A 29 -14.25 -4.81 0.01
C VAL A 29 -15.53 -4.06 -0.41
N ALA A 30 -15.76 -2.85 0.11
CA ALA A 30 -16.88 -2.02 -0.32
C ALA A 30 -16.76 -1.63 -1.81
N ALA A 31 -15.56 -1.31 -2.29
CA ALA A 31 -15.32 -1.06 -3.71
C ALA A 31 -15.61 -2.30 -4.58
N ALA A 32 -15.15 -3.48 -4.16
CA ALA A 32 -15.44 -4.74 -4.85
C ALA A 32 -16.95 -5.05 -4.87
N GLY A 33 -17.63 -4.85 -3.74
CA GLY A 33 -19.08 -5.04 -3.64
C GLY A 33 -19.86 -4.08 -4.53
N ALA A 34 -19.44 -2.83 -4.63
CA ALA A 34 -20.04 -1.84 -5.51
C ALA A 34 -19.86 -2.20 -7.00
N LEU A 35 -18.67 -2.66 -7.39
CA LEU A 35 -18.40 -3.21 -8.73
C LEU A 35 -19.30 -4.41 -9.01
N ALA A 36 -19.34 -5.40 -8.11
CA ALA A 36 -20.16 -6.60 -8.29
C ALA A 36 -21.66 -6.27 -8.37
N TYR A 37 -22.14 -5.30 -7.59
CA TYR A 37 -23.52 -4.82 -7.68
C TYR A 37 -23.81 -4.21 -9.05
N ALA A 38 -22.93 -3.35 -9.57
CA ALA A 38 -23.09 -2.75 -10.89
C ALA A 38 -23.13 -3.80 -12.00
N GLU A 39 -22.23 -4.79 -11.96
CA GLU A 39 -22.20 -5.92 -12.91
C GLU A 39 -23.51 -6.71 -12.93
N VAL A 40 -24.06 -7.03 -11.75
CA VAL A 40 -25.29 -7.83 -11.65
C VAL A 40 -26.53 -7.04 -12.04
N THR A 41 -26.55 -5.73 -11.76
CA THR A 41 -27.73 -4.88 -12.01
C THR A 41 -27.78 -4.26 -13.39
N LEU A 42 -26.62 -4.07 -14.03
CA LEU A 42 -26.49 -3.37 -15.31
C LEU A 42 -25.70 -4.19 -16.37
N PRO A 43 -25.99 -5.49 -16.58
CA PRO A 43 -25.15 -6.37 -17.41
C PRO A 43 -25.06 -5.95 -18.89
N ALA A 44 -25.96 -5.05 -19.34
CA ALA A 44 -26.02 -4.58 -20.71
C ALA A 44 -24.99 -3.49 -21.05
N GLN A 45 -24.33 -2.86 -20.07
CA GLN A 45 -23.31 -1.86 -20.38
C GLN A 45 -21.99 -2.55 -20.76
N PRO A 46 -21.33 -2.13 -21.85
CA PRO A 46 -20.08 -2.75 -22.25
C PRO A 46 -18.93 -2.34 -21.32
N LEU A 47 -18.87 -1.07 -20.90
CA LEU A 47 -17.79 -0.52 -20.09
C LEU A 47 -18.18 -0.33 -18.63
N LEU A 48 -17.18 -0.38 -17.74
CA LEU A 48 -17.35 -0.08 -16.32
C LEU A 48 -17.75 1.40 -16.13
N SER A 49 -17.13 2.27 -16.90
CA SER A 49 -17.38 3.71 -16.87
C SER A 49 -18.79 4.09 -17.38
N ASP A 50 -19.39 3.29 -18.27
CA ASP A 50 -20.77 3.49 -18.77
C ASP A 50 -21.83 3.28 -17.68
N TYR A 51 -21.54 2.47 -16.65
CA TYR A 51 -22.46 2.32 -15.51
C TYR A 51 -22.76 3.67 -14.84
N ALA A 52 -21.82 4.61 -14.85
CA ALA A 52 -22.03 5.91 -14.22
C ALA A 52 -23.09 6.76 -14.95
N LEU A 53 -23.35 6.46 -16.23
CA LEU A 53 -24.20 7.26 -17.12
C LEU A 53 -25.65 6.80 -17.16
N VAL A 54 -25.96 5.66 -16.53
CA VAL A 54 -27.29 5.06 -16.55
C VAL A 54 -27.98 5.14 -15.18
N PRO A 55 -29.32 5.26 -15.15
CA PRO A 55 -30.07 5.23 -13.90
C PRO A 55 -29.74 3.98 -13.07
N GLY A 56 -29.38 4.18 -11.81
CA GLY A 56 -29.04 3.10 -10.88
C GLY A 56 -27.55 2.73 -10.81
N GLY A 57 -26.72 3.13 -11.78
CA GLY A 57 -25.28 2.82 -11.78
C GLY A 57 -24.39 3.93 -11.23
N THR A 58 -24.84 5.18 -11.22
CA THR A 58 -24.06 6.32 -10.70
C THR A 58 -23.63 6.13 -9.24
N ILE A 59 -24.57 5.80 -8.34
CA ILE A 59 -24.28 5.62 -6.91
C ILE A 59 -23.27 4.50 -6.65
N PRO A 60 -23.42 3.27 -7.17
CA PRO A 60 -22.43 2.22 -6.94
C PRO A 60 -21.08 2.55 -7.55
N VAL A 61 -21.00 3.14 -8.74
CA VAL A 61 -19.71 3.53 -9.33
C VAL A 61 -19.00 4.57 -8.46
N LEU A 62 -19.67 5.68 -8.12
CA LEU A 62 -19.09 6.73 -7.28
C LEU A 62 -18.73 6.19 -5.89
N GLY A 63 -19.61 5.40 -5.28
CA GLY A 63 -19.37 4.74 -4.01
C GLY A 63 -18.14 3.84 -4.05
N GLY A 64 -17.96 3.07 -5.11
CA GLY A 64 -16.80 2.21 -5.32
C GLY A 64 -15.50 3.00 -5.50
N MET A 65 -15.52 4.07 -6.29
CA MET A 65 -14.36 4.95 -6.48
C MET A 65 -13.95 5.63 -5.18
N LEU A 66 -14.91 6.18 -4.41
CA LEU A 66 -14.65 6.82 -3.12
C LEU A 66 -14.18 5.82 -2.07
N ALA A 67 -14.74 4.61 -2.06
CA ALA A 67 -14.29 3.54 -1.17
C ALA A 67 -12.84 3.14 -1.49
N LEU A 68 -12.50 2.93 -2.76
CA LEU A 68 -11.12 2.59 -3.15
C LEU A 68 -10.14 3.74 -2.86
N ALA A 69 -10.55 5.00 -3.05
CA ALA A 69 -9.76 6.17 -2.67
C ALA A 69 -9.50 6.19 -1.16
N GLY A 70 -10.53 5.92 -0.35
CA GLY A 70 -10.41 5.77 1.10
C GLY A 70 -9.43 4.66 1.50
N ALA A 71 -9.49 3.51 0.81
CA ALA A 71 -8.53 2.43 1.04
C ALA A 71 -7.08 2.86 0.77
N CYS A 72 -6.85 3.61 -0.30
CA CYS A 72 -5.53 4.15 -0.64
C CYS A 72 -5.02 5.15 0.40
N VAL A 73 -5.86 6.09 0.85
CA VAL A 73 -5.50 7.09 1.87
C VAL A 73 -5.21 6.42 3.22
N LEU A 74 -6.06 5.50 3.67
CA LEU A 74 -5.85 4.76 4.91
C LEU A 74 -4.56 3.94 4.86
N LEU A 75 -4.30 3.25 3.74
CA LEU A 75 -3.05 2.51 3.56
C LEU A 75 -1.83 3.44 3.58
N ALA A 76 -1.88 4.58 2.87
CA ALA A 76 -0.81 5.57 2.86
C ALA A 76 -0.54 6.13 4.27
N TYR A 77 -1.58 6.44 5.02
CA TYR A 77 -1.49 6.88 6.41
C TYR A 77 -0.85 5.80 7.31
N GLY A 78 -1.31 4.55 7.21
CA GLY A 78 -0.76 3.43 7.98
C GLY A 78 0.72 3.15 7.67
N LEU A 79 1.14 3.36 6.41
CA LEU A 79 2.55 3.28 6.01
C LEU A 79 3.37 4.44 6.58
N ALA A 80 2.83 5.66 6.57
CA ALA A 80 3.49 6.85 7.11
C ALA A 80 3.75 6.70 8.62
N ALA A 81 2.77 6.19 9.37
CA ALA A 81 2.88 6.00 10.82
C ALA A 81 3.93 4.95 11.22
N ARG A 82 4.18 3.93 10.38
CA ARG A 82 5.04 2.78 10.73
C ARG A 82 6.44 2.85 10.15
N ALA A 83 6.61 3.45 8.97
CA ALA A 83 7.88 3.46 8.25
C ALA A 83 7.98 4.67 7.30
N PRO A 84 8.00 5.92 7.82
CA PRO A 84 7.82 7.12 7.01
C PRO A 84 8.89 7.30 5.93
N SER A 85 10.16 7.03 6.24
CA SER A 85 11.27 7.18 5.29
C SER A 85 11.29 6.10 4.20
N ARG A 86 10.93 4.86 4.55
CA ARG A 86 10.96 3.72 3.62
C ARG A 86 9.73 3.60 2.73
N SER A 87 8.64 4.27 3.07
CA SER A 87 7.36 4.16 2.35
C SER A 87 6.99 5.41 1.55
N ALA A 88 7.87 6.41 1.48
CA ALA A 88 7.57 7.70 0.88
C ALA A 88 7.08 7.58 -0.57
N ALA A 89 7.79 6.82 -1.42
CA ALA A 89 7.40 6.61 -2.81
C ALA A 89 6.04 5.91 -2.94
N THR A 90 5.83 4.79 -2.23
CA THR A 90 4.53 4.10 -2.21
C THR A 90 3.39 5.01 -1.76
N ARG A 91 3.61 5.84 -0.74
CA ARG A 91 2.61 6.78 -0.23
C ARG A 91 2.23 7.82 -1.28
N VAL A 92 3.21 8.41 -1.97
CA VAL A 92 2.95 9.39 -3.03
C VAL A 92 2.10 8.76 -4.13
N LEU A 93 2.42 7.53 -4.55
CA LEU A 93 1.64 6.81 -5.56
C LEU A 93 0.21 6.48 -5.10
N LEU A 94 0.03 6.06 -3.84
CA LEU A 94 -1.30 5.82 -3.27
C LEU A 94 -2.13 7.11 -3.17
N VAL A 95 -1.51 8.23 -2.81
CA VAL A 95 -2.19 9.55 -2.77
C VAL A 95 -2.52 10.02 -4.19
N ALA A 96 -1.63 9.80 -5.16
CA ALA A 96 -1.90 10.11 -6.57
C ALA A 96 -3.08 9.26 -7.10
N ALA A 97 -3.13 7.97 -6.77
CA ALA A 97 -4.25 7.10 -7.11
C ALA A 97 -5.56 7.56 -6.44
N ALA A 98 -5.54 7.92 -5.16
CA ALA A 98 -6.71 8.48 -4.49
C ALA A 98 -7.18 9.78 -5.14
N GLY A 99 -6.27 10.68 -5.49
CA GLY A 99 -6.57 11.92 -6.23
C GLY A 99 -7.17 11.65 -7.61
N GLY A 100 -6.63 10.68 -8.36
CA GLY A 100 -7.19 10.25 -9.64
C GLY A 100 -8.60 9.69 -9.50
N LEU A 101 -8.86 8.85 -8.49
CA LEU A 101 -10.21 8.34 -8.20
C LEU A 101 -11.19 9.45 -7.84
N MET A 102 -10.78 10.43 -7.04
CA MET A 102 -11.62 11.59 -6.71
C MET A 102 -11.91 12.46 -7.95
N LEU A 103 -10.91 12.72 -8.78
CA LEU A 103 -11.10 13.46 -10.03
C LEU A 103 -12.04 12.71 -10.97
N GLY A 104 -11.86 11.41 -11.17
CA GLY A 104 -12.77 10.61 -12.01
C GLY A 104 -14.19 10.54 -11.46
N ALA A 105 -14.38 10.63 -10.13
CA ALA A 105 -15.70 10.69 -9.51
C ALA A 105 -16.38 12.06 -9.70
N VAL A 106 -15.62 13.15 -9.76
CA VAL A 106 -16.13 14.52 -9.93
C VAL A 106 -16.36 14.85 -11.41
N PHE A 107 -15.49 14.38 -12.29
CA PHE A 107 -15.53 14.61 -13.73
C PHE A 107 -16.01 13.33 -14.43
N PRO A 108 -17.28 13.27 -14.87
CA PRO A 108 -17.83 12.07 -15.50
C PRO A 108 -17.15 11.77 -16.84
N THR A 109 -17.16 10.49 -17.22
CA THR A 109 -16.72 10.06 -18.56
C THR A 109 -17.70 10.54 -19.64
N ASP A 110 -17.22 10.63 -20.87
CA ASP A 110 -18.09 10.75 -22.05
C ASP A 110 -18.75 9.39 -22.38
N PRO A 111 -19.97 9.37 -22.94
CA PRO A 111 -20.71 8.15 -23.31
C PRO A 111 -20.09 7.34 -24.46
N SER A 112 -19.00 7.84 -25.08
CA SER A 112 -18.27 7.14 -26.12
C SER A 112 -16.80 7.06 -25.75
N ALA A 113 -16.28 5.84 -25.59
CA ALA A 113 -14.85 5.63 -25.36
C ALA A 113 -13.98 5.98 -26.58
N ALA A 114 -14.57 6.06 -27.78
CA ALA A 114 -13.87 6.35 -29.02
C ALA A 114 -13.73 7.86 -29.30
N GLU A 115 -14.64 8.68 -28.77
CA GLU A 115 -14.68 10.13 -29.01
C GLU A 115 -14.77 10.87 -27.67
N ILE A 116 -13.62 11.35 -27.19
CA ILE A 116 -13.61 12.29 -26.08
C ILE A 116 -13.88 13.67 -26.63
N SER A 117 -15.06 14.18 -26.29
CA SER A 117 -15.59 15.44 -26.82
C SER A 117 -15.66 16.51 -25.74
N SER A 118 -15.58 16.13 -24.46
CA SER A 118 -15.66 17.06 -23.34
C SER A 118 -14.36 17.15 -22.54
N MET A 119 -14.12 18.32 -21.94
CA MET A 119 -13.02 18.53 -20.98
C MET A 119 -13.15 17.59 -19.76
N ALA A 120 -14.38 17.28 -19.33
CA ALA A 120 -14.62 16.37 -18.21
C ALA A 120 -14.17 14.94 -18.56
N GLY A 121 -14.50 14.45 -19.76
CA GLY A 121 -14.04 13.17 -20.27
C GLY A 121 -12.52 13.09 -20.39
N GLU A 122 -11.85 14.16 -20.81
CA GLU A 122 -10.39 14.21 -20.82
C GLU A 122 -9.80 14.08 -19.40
N ILE A 123 -10.34 14.84 -18.44
CA ILE A 123 -9.91 14.77 -17.04
C ILE A 123 -10.13 13.36 -16.49
N HIS A 124 -11.29 12.74 -16.74
CA HIS A 124 -11.61 11.38 -16.32
C HIS A 124 -10.61 10.36 -16.89
N ARG A 125 -10.29 10.45 -18.19
CA ARG A 125 -9.31 9.57 -18.85
C ARG A 125 -7.92 9.71 -18.22
N TRP A 126 -7.42 10.94 -18.08
CA TRP A 126 -6.09 11.17 -17.51
C TRP A 126 -6.03 10.75 -16.04
N ALA A 127 -7.08 10.99 -15.28
CA ALA A 127 -7.21 10.55 -13.90
C ALA A 127 -7.17 9.01 -13.80
N SER A 128 -7.91 8.30 -14.65
CA SER A 128 -7.90 6.84 -14.73
C SER A 128 -6.50 6.30 -15.09
N ALA A 129 -5.81 6.93 -16.04
CA ALA A 129 -4.43 6.56 -16.38
C ALA A 129 -3.48 6.71 -15.18
N VAL A 130 -3.63 7.75 -14.36
CA VAL A 130 -2.87 7.92 -13.11
C VAL A 130 -3.17 6.78 -12.13
N VAL A 131 -4.45 6.42 -11.93
CA VAL A 131 -4.83 5.33 -11.01
C VAL A 131 -4.23 4.00 -11.43
N PHE A 132 -4.47 3.58 -12.67
CA PHE A 132 -4.08 2.27 -13.17
C PHE A 132 -2.57 2.11 -13.36
N THR A 133 -1.81 3.21 -13.40
CA THR A 133 -0.35 3.15 -13.39
C THR A 133 0.21 3.23 -11.97
N ALA A 134 -0.32 4.10 -11.12
CA ALA A 134 0.23 4.35 -9.79
C ALA A 134 0.08 3.14 -8.86
N LEU A 135 -1.05 2.44 -8.89
CA LEU A 135 -1.32 1.31 -8.01
C LEU A 135 -0.42 0.08 -8.24
N PRO A 136 -0.22 -0.45 -9.48
CA PRO A 136 0.71 -1.56 -9.71
C PRO A 136 2.14 -1.18 -9.35
N VAL A 137 2.55 0.07 -9.65
CA VAL A 137 3.88 0.57 -9.28
C VAL A 137 4.02 0.68 -7.77
N ALA A 138 2.98 1.15 -7.05
CA ALA A 138 2.97 1.23 -5.59
C ALA A 138 3.14 -0.16 -4.95
N GLY A 139 2.40 -1.15 -5.43
CA GLY A 139 2.50 -2.54 -4.96
C GLY A 139 3.88 -3.15 -5.22
N TRP A 140 4.44 -2.92 -6.41
CA TRP A 140 5.77 -3.39 -6.77
C TRP A 140 6.87 -2.78 -5.90
N VAL A 141 6.85 -1.44 -5.70
CA VAL A 141 7.80 -0.72 -4.85
C VAL A 141 7.69 -1.22 -3.40
N LEU A 142 6.47 -1.33 -2.87
CA LEU A 142 6.24 -1.78 -1.50
C LEU A 142 6.75 -3.21 -1.27
N ALA A 143 6.52 -4.12 -2.22
CA ALA A 143 7.00 -5.51 -2.16
C ALA A 143 8.53 -5.62 -2.26
N ARG A 144 9.18 -4.75 -3.05
CA ARG A 144 10.64 -4.67 -3.16
C ARG A 144 11.27 -4.22 -1.84
N ASP A 145 10.76 -3.16 -1.24
CA ASP A 145 11.28 -2.61 0.02
C ASP A 145 11.06 -3.56 1.20
N ALA A 146 10.03 -4.41 1.12
CA ALA A 146 9.81 -5.46 2.10
C ALA A 146 10.77 -6.65 1.95
N SER A 147 11.30 -6.89 0.74
CA SER A 147 12.21 -7.99 0.42
C SER A 147 13.69 -7.61 0.57
N ALA A 148 14.00 -6.31 0.60
CA ALA A 148 15.36 -5.84 0.81
C ALA A 148 15.91 -6.37 2.15
N PRO A 149 17.07 -7.06 2.16
CA PRO A 149 17.72 -7.46 3.38
C PRO A 149 17.81 -6.23 4.27
N ARG A 150 17.27 -6.28 5.49
CA ARG A 150 17.62 -5.28 6.49
C ARG A 150 19.14 -5.35 6.55
N ARG A 151 19.84 -4.37 5.95
CA ARG A 151 21.28 -4.19 6.14
C ARG A 151 21.41 -4.10 7.63
N ALA A 152 21.74 -5.25 8.21
CA ALA A 152 21.88 -5.37 9.62
C ALA A 152 22.90 -4.29 9.94
N HIS A 153 22.55 -3.49 10.93
CA HIS A 153 23.44 -2.61 11.63
C HIS A 153 24.44 -3.53 12.38
N ARG A 154 25.14 -4.37 11.61
CA ARG A 154 26.10 -5.39 11.97
C ARG A 154 27.47 -4.73 11.84
N SER A 155 27.61 -3.63 12.56
CA SER A 155 28.91 -3.24 13.06
C SER A 155 29.14 -4.14 14.28
N GLY A 156 29.91 -5.21 14.13
CA GLY A 156 30.66 -5.76 15.26
C GLY A 156 30.19 -7.05 15.95
N SER A 157 29.62 -8.04 15.26
CA SER A 157 29.57 -9.40 15.83
C SER A 157 29.97 -10.42 14.77
N ALA A 158 31.28 -10.56 14.64
CA ALA A 158 31.94 -11.65 13.96
C ALA A 158 32.04 -12.82 14.95
N LEU A 159 31.06 -13.73 14.95
CA LEU A 159 31.32 -15.15 15.17
C LEU A 159 30.08 -16.00 14.81
N GLY A 160 30.22 -16.78 13.74
CA GLY A 160 30.11 -18.23 13.91
C GLY A 160 28.77 -18.93 13.79
N ASP A 161 27.65 -18.31 13.40
CA ASP A 161 26.39 -19.06 13.30
C ASP A 161 25.79 -19.09 11.89
N ALA A 162 26.13 -20.16 11.17
CA ALA A 162 25.59 -20.53 9.86
C ALA A 162 24.23 -21.24 10.02
N GLY A 163 23.28 -20.57 10.69
CA GLY A 163 21.92 -21.06 10.80
C GLY A 163 21.17 -21.01 9.44
N PRO A 164 20.21 -21.91 9.22
CA PRO A 164 19.41 -21.95 7.99
C PRO A 164 18.71 -20.61 7.78
N ARG A 165 19.03 -19.95 6.67
CA ARG A 165 18.43 -18.68 6.27
C ARG A 165 16.96 -18.93 5.91
N LEU A 166 16.07 -18.78 6.88
CA LEU A 166 14.63 -18.85 6.65
C LEU A 166 14.23 -17.80 5.61
N SER A 167 13.63 -18.32 4.54
CA SER A 167 13.26 -17.67 3.29
C SER A 167 12.41 -16.42 3.48
N VAL A 168 12.58 -15.45 2.58
CA VAL A 168 11.75 -14.24 2.46
C VAL A 168 10.26 -14.63 2.48
N ALA A 169 9.48 -13.96 3.33
CA ALA A 169 8.11 -14.34 3.65
C ALA A 169 7.21 -14.44 2.38
N PRO A 170 6.57 -15.60 2.10
CA PRO A 170 5.80 -15.88 0.87
C PRO A 170 4.77 -14.81 0.47
N ARG A 171 4.24 -14.06 1.44
CA ARG A 171 3.21 -13.03 1.25
C ARG A 171 3.59 -11.88 0.31
N TRP A 172 4.84 -11.44 0.30
CA TRP A 172 5.25 -10.32 -0.56
C TRP A 172 5.41 -10.75 -2.02
N ASN A 173 5.57 -12.05 -2.27
CA ASN A 173 5.51 -12.61 -3.62
C ASN A 173 4.08 -12.52 -4.17
N VAL A 174 3.06 -12.67 -3.33
CA VAL A 174 1.66 -12.49 -3.76
C VAL A 174 1.40 -11.05 -4.18
N VAL A 175 1.78 -10.06 -3.35
CA VAL A 175 1.65 -8.64 -3.72
C VAL A 175 2.39 -8.35 -5.02
N ARG A 176 3.62 -8.84 -5.16
CA ARG A 176 4.42 -8.69 -6.38
C ARG A 176 3.75 -9.32 -7.60
N ALA A 177 3.25 -10.55 -7.48
CA ALA A 177 2.59 -11.26 -8.55
C ALA A 177 1.34 -10.49 -9.00
N VAL A 178 0.49 -10.04 -8.05
CA VAL A 178 -0.71 -9.26 -8.37
C VAL A 178 -0.35 -7.90 -8.98
N SER A 179 0.72 -7.23 -8.54
CA SER A 179 1.20 -6.00 -9.20
C SER A 179 1.61 -6.25 -10.65
N VAL A 180 2.31 -7.35 -10.94
CA VAL A 180 2.68 -7.74 -12.31
C VAL A 180 1.43 -8.07 -13.12
N THR A 181 0.50 -8.85 -12.56
CA THR A 181 -0.77 -9.17 -13.21
C THR A 181 -1.56 -7.90 -13.53
N SER A 182 -1.64 -6.93 -12.62
CA SER A 182 -2.33 -5.66 -12.87
C SER A 182 -1.65 -4.84 -13.97
N ALA A 183 -0.31 -4.78 -13.98
CA ALA A 183 0.43 -4.10 -15.05
C ALA A 183 0.24 -4.79 -16.42
N LEU A 184 0.16 -6.12 -16.46
CA LEU A 184 -0.15 -6.87 -17.68
C LEU A 184 -1.60 -6.67 -18.12
N ALA A 185 -2.55 -6.63 -17.17
CA ALA A 185 -3.95 -6.32 -17.46
C ALA A 185 -4.09 -4.91 -18.04
N LEU A 186 -3.38 -3.92 -17.50
CA LEU A 186 -3.31 -2.57 -18.07
C LEU A 186 -2.73 -2.58 -19.49
N ALA A 187 -1.63 -3.30 -19.72
CA ALA A 187 -1.04 -3.40 -21.05
C ALA A 187 -1.99 -4.04 -22.07
N ALA A 188 -2.71 -5.09 -21.67
CA ALA A 188 -3.73 -5.73 -22.50
C ALA A 188 -4.91 -4.79 -22.78
N PHE A 189 -5.38 -4.06 -21.76
CA PHE A 189 -6.44 -3.06 -21.88
C PHE A 189 -6.06 -1.96 -22.88
N LEU A 190 -4.85 -1.41 -22.77
CA LEU A 190 -4.33 -0.40 -23.71
C LEU A 190 -4.16 -0.95 -25.13
N ALA A 191 -3.74 -2.21 -25.27
CA ALA A 191 -3.63 -2.85 -26.57
C ALA A 191 -5.01 -3.04 -27.23
N ALA A 192 -6.03 -3.39 -26.44
CA ALA A 192 -7.41 -3.61 -26.88
C ALA A 192 -8.21 -2.32 -27.12
N HIS A 193 -7.76 -1.19 -26.57
CA HIS A 193 -8.42 0.09 -26.67
C HIS A 193 -8.77 0.45 -28.14
N PRO A 194 -9.98 0.93 -28.48
CA PRO A 194 -10.38 1.18 -29.87
C PRO A 194 -9.46 2.11 -30.67
N ALA A 195 -8.87 3.10 -29.99
CA ALA A 195 -7.87 4.00 -30.59
C ALA A 195 -6.46 3.37 -30.78
N SER A 196 -6.23 2.14 -30.31
CA SER A 196 -4.95 1.44 -30.46
C SER A 196 -4.81 0.83 -31.83
N PHE A 197 -3.63 0.97 -32.44
CA PHE A 197 -3.27 0.29 -33.69
C PHE A 197 -3.29 -1.25 -33.57
N LEU A 198 -3.16 -1.79 -32.35
CA LEU A 198 -3.23 -3.23 -32.11
C LEU A 198 -4.67 -3.74 -32.08
N SER A 199 -5.65 -2.90 -31.73
CA SER A 199 -7.01 -3.35 -31.47
C SER A 199 -7.65 -4.12 -32.64
N PRO A 200 -7.56 -3.66 -33.92
CA PRO A 200 -8.08 -4.43 -35.05
C PRO A 200 -7.36 -5.77 -35.29
N LEU A 201 -6.08 -5.86 -34.94
CA LEU A 201 -5.29 -7.10 -35.10
C LEU A 201 -5.69 -8.18 -34.11
N ILE A 202 -6.17 -7.78 -32.93
CA ILE A 202 -6.49 -8.68 -31.82
C ILE A 202 -7.99 -8.77 -31.50
N GLY A 203 -8.85 -8.09 -32.28
CA GLY A 203 -10.30 -7.99 -32.01
C GLY A 203 -10.60 -7.32 -30.67
N GLY A 204 -9.87 -6.25 -30.34
CA GLY A 204 -9.86 -5.63 -29.00
C GLY A 204 -11.24 -5.13 -28.54
N ASP A 205 -12.06 -4.67 -29.48
CA ASP A 205 -13.44 -4.23 -29.24
C ASP A 205 -14.32 -5.30 -28.57
N ALA A 206 -14.12 -6.58 -28.92
CA ALA A 206 -14.92 -7.68 -28.40
C ALA A 206 -14.73 -7.96 -26.90
N TYR A 207 -13.61 -7.55 -26.30
CA TYR A 207 -13.28 -7.84 -24.90
C TYR A 207 -12.78 -6.63 -24.11
N TYR A 208 -12.78 -5.43 -24.70
CA TYR A 208 -12.33 -4.20 -24.06
C TYR A 208 -13.02 -3.94 -22.71
N GLY A 209 -14.34 -4.09 -22.65
CA GLY A 209 -15.11 -3.96 -21.41
C GLY A 209 -14.78 -5.03 -20.35
N LEU A 210 -14.54 -6.28 -20.77
CA LEU A 210 -14.10 -7.33 -19.86
C LEU A 210 -12.72 -7.01 -19.26
N LEU A 211 -11.80 -6.48 -20.07
CA LEU A 211 -10.48 -6.07 -19.60
C LEU A 211 -10.54 -4.90 -18.63
N GLU A 212 -11.43 -3.93 -18.84
CA GLU A 212 -11.64 -2.81 -17.92
C GLU A 212 -12.07 -3.31 -16.52
N ARG A 213 -13.03 -4.24 -16.47
CA ARG A 213 -13.50 -4.85 -15.22
C ARG A 213 -12.43 -5.68 -14.55
N ALA A 214 -11.70 -6.49 -15.33
CA ALA A 214 -10.60 -7.30 -14.82
C ALA A 214 -9.48 -6.43 -14.21
N LEU A 215 -9.17 -5.32 -14.87
CA LEU A 215 -8.21 -4.32 -14.41
C LEU A 215 -8.69 -3.64 -13.12
N ALA A 216 -9.95 -3.19 -13.06
CA ALA A 216 -10.51 -2.61 -11.83
C ALA A 216 -10.48 -3.61 -10.66
N LEU A 217 -10.85 -4.87 -10.91
CA LEU A 217 -10.83 -5.92 -9.89
C LEU A 217 -9.39 -6.25 -9.43
N SER A 218 -8.41 -6.26 -10.34
CA SER A 218 -7.00 -6.50 -9.98
C SER A 218 -6.45 -5.36 -9.12
N GLU A 219 -6.81 -4.10 -9.41
CA GLU A 219 -6.42 -2.96 -8.58
C GLU A 219 -7.03 -3.00 -7.17
N ILE A 220 -8.33 -3.30 -7.06
CA ILE A 220 -9.00 -3.46 -5.76
C ILE A 220 -8.34 -4.58 -4.95
N SER A 221 -8.08 -5.72 -5.60
CA SER A 221 -7.40 -6.86 -4.99
C SER A 221 -5.98 -6.51 -4.54
N LEU A 222 -5.24 -5.75 -5.35
CA LEU A 222 -3.90 -5.31 -5.03
C LEU A 222 -3.88 -4.43 -3.78
N VAL A 223 -4.77 -3.44 -3.69
CA VAL A 223 -4.88 -2.55 -2.51
C VAL A 223 -5.22 -3.34 -1.25
N ALA A 224 -6.18 -4.27 -1.32
CA ALA A 224 -6.53 -5.14 -0.19
C ALA A 224 -5.34 -5.99 0.28
N LEU A 225 -4.60 -6.60 -0.66
CA LEU A 225 -3.43 -7.43 -0.36
C LEU A 225 -2.27 -6.61 0.23
N MET A 226 -2.03 -5.39 -0.28
CA MET A 226 -1.04 -4.48 0.31
C MET A 226 -1.39 -4.13 1.76
N ALA A 227 -2.67 -3.85 2.06
CA ALA A 227 -3.13 -3.58 3.42
C ALA A 227 -2.93 -4.79 4.35
N LEU A 228 -3.36 -5.98 3.93
CA LEU A 228 -3.21 -7.23 4.68
C LEU A 228 -1.73 -7.60 4.92
N ALA A 229 -0.88 -7.46 3.90
CA ALA A 229 0.55 -7.73 4.01
C ALA A 229 1.24 -6.77 5.00
N SER A 230 0.80 -5.51 5.02
CA SER A 230 1.33 -4.45 5.89
C SER A 230 0.92 -4.62 7.35
N ALA A 231 -0.27 -5.17 7.63
CA ALA A 231 -0.78 -5.43 8.98
C ALA A 231 0.16 -6.26 9.86
N ARG A 232 0.71 -7.33 9.27
CA ARG A 232 1.53 -8.33 9.98
C ARG A 232 2.98 -7.88 10.21
N ARG A 233 3.37 -6.66 9.81
CA ARG A 233 4.72 -6.10 10.05
C ARG A 233 4.84 -5.45 11.43
N GLY A 234 3.71 -5.10 12.05
CA GLY A 234 3.65 -4.33 13.29
C GLY A 234 3.52 -5.14 14.57
N ARG A 235 3.51 -6.48 14.53
CA ARG A 235 3.56 -7.28 15.78
C ARG A 235 5.00 -7.16 16.30
N PRO A 236 5.25 -6.46 17.42
CA PRO A 236 6.55 -6.52 18.06
C PRO A 236 6.83 -8.01 18.27
N ALA A 237 8.03 -8.47 17.95
CA ALA A 237 8.47 -9.71 18.57
C ALA A 237 8.34 -9.41 20.06
N VAL A 238 7.35 -10.02 20.72
CA VAL A 238 7.30 -10.03 22.17
C VAL A 238 8.63 -10.64 22.51
N THR A 239 9.59 -9.79 22.89
CA THR A 239 10.80 -10.24 23.51
C THR A 239 10.25 -10.93 24.73
N CYS A 240 10.10 -12.26 24.64
CA CYS A 240 10.13 -13.09 25.81
C CYS A 240 11.49 -12.74 26.37
N ALA A 241 11.51 -11.72 27.23
CA ALA A 241 12.57 -11.53 28.18
C ALA A 241 12.56 -12.88 28.85
N SER A 242 13.47 -13.76 28.41
CA SER A 242 13.94 -14.82 29.23
C SER A 242 14.39 -14.07 30.46
N SER A 243 13.55 -14.03 31.48
CA SER A 243 13.98 -14.03 32.85
C SER A 243 14.84 -15.26 32.97
N SER A 244 16.06 -15.17 32.42
CA SER A 244 17.14 -16.06 32.79
C SER A 244 17.20 -15.83 34.29
N PRO A 245 16.82 -16.83 35.10
CA PRO A 245 16.81 -16.67 36.54
C PRO A 245 18.19 -16.17 36.90
N ALA A 246 18.25 -15.00 37.56
CA ALA A 246 19.49 -14.30 37.85
C ALA A 246 20.49 -15.33 38.38
N ALA A 247 21.53 -15.61 37.58
CA ALA A 247 22.61 -16.47 38.03
C ALA A 247 23.13 -15.85 39.34
N PRO A 248 23.20 -16.63 40.44
CA PRO A 248 23.61 -16.09 41.72
C PRO A 248 24.96 -15.38 41.55
N PRO A 249 25.17 -14.23 42.19
CA PRO A 249 26.37 -13.43 42.03
C PRO A 249 27.59 -14.30 42.34
N LEU A 250 28.42 -14.54 41.31
CA LEU A 250 29.68 -15.22 41.51
C LEU A 250 30.54 -14.39 42.49
N PRO A 251 31.27 -15.04 43.40
CA PRO A 251 32.19 -14.36 44.31
C PRO A 251 33.14 -13.47 43.50
N ARG A 252 33.20 -12.18 43.86
CA ARG A 252 34.16 -11.26 43.23
C ARG A 252 35.56 -11.77 43.51
N VAL A 253 36.26 -12.20 42.46
CA VAL A 253 37.71 -12.41 42.51
C VAL A 253 38.33 -11.00 42.68
N PRO A 254 39.12 -10.76 43.74
CA PRO A 254 39.80 -9.49 43.93
C PRO A 254 40.67 -9.18 42.71
N GLU A 255 40.45 -8.05 42.05
CA GLU A 255 41.32 -7.63 40.96
C GLU A 255 42.75 -7.42 41.48
N PRO A 256 43.77 -7.93 40.77
CA PRO A 256 45.15 -7.62 41.06
C PRO A 256 45.34 -6.11 40.86
N ARG A 257 45.67 -5.45 41.97
CA ARG A 257 45.97 -4.02 42.10
C ARG A 257 46.92 -3.60 40.97
N ARG A 258 46.39 -2.97 39.92
CA ARG A 258 47.23 -2.39 38.86
C ARG A 258 48.07 -1.30 39.48
N GLU A 259 49.35 -1.60 39.57
CA GLU A 259 50.40 -0.70 40.01
C GLU A 259 50.37 0.55 39.12
N GLN A 260 49.91 1.64 39.72
CA GLN A 260 49.74 2.94 39.11
C GLN A 260 51.13 3.51 38.86
N ARG A 261 51.69 3.21 37.69
CA ARG A 261 53.00 3.69 37.25
C ARG A 261 52.90 5.18 36.96
N ASP A 262 53.24 5.96 37.97
CA ASP A 262 53.27 7.41 37.99
C ASP A 262 54.38 7.92 37.04
N GLY A 263 54.00 8.18 35.79
CA GLY A 263 54.89 8.65 34.73
C GLY A 263 54.82 10.16 34.56
N ARG A 264 55.28 10.92 35.57
CA ARG A 264 55.60 12.36 35.41
C ARG A 264 56.87 12.51 34.56
N GLY A 265 56.69 12.50 33.24
CA GLY A 265 57.71 12.91 32.28
C GLY A 265 57.66 14.41 32.04
N ASN A 266 58.54 15.11 32.74
CA ASN A 266 58.88 16.52 32.60
C ASN A 266 59.59 16.75 31.25
N VAL A 267 59.11 17.64 30.37
CA VAL A 267 59.92 18.16 29.25
C VAL A 267 59.69 19.66 29.13
N ALA A 268 60.74 20.40 29.50
CA ALA A 268 60.95 21.79 29.21
C ALA A 268 61.61 21.95 27.83
N ALA A 269 61.17 22.93 27.04
CA ALA A 269 61.95 23.83 26.18
C ALA A 269 60.98 24.63 25.28
#